data_AF-A0A5A7SVD9-F1
#
_entry.id   AF-A0A5A7SVD9-F1
#
_cell.length_a   1.000
_cell.length_b   1.000
_cell.length_c   1.000
_cell.angle_alpha   90.00
_cell.angle_beta   90.00
_cell.angle_gamma   90.00
#
_symmetry.space_group_name_H-M   'P 1'
#
loop_
_entity.id
_entity.type
_entity.pdbx_description
1 polymer ?
#
loop_
_entity_poly.entity_id
_entity_poly.type
_entity_poly.pdbx_seq_one_letter_code
_entity_poly.pdbx_strand_id
1 'polypeptide(L)'
;MHFREGNELSSRTSGREASSSDGELGNELSSRTSGVCPKKMQTRMSRTQFFYREKSISRRRRNLEAPIDSWYEFKESMRKRFVPNHFQRDMAQKLQALRQGRKSVEDYYKEMDTLMD
;
A
#
# COMPACT_ATOMS: atom_id res chain seq x y z
N MET A 1 -28.67 -69.50 -7.77
CA MET A 1 -29.58 -69.53 -8.94
C MET A 1 -30.76 -68.60 -8.64
N HIS A 2 -31.33 -67.98 -9.70
CA HIS A 2 -32.46 -67.02 -9.75
C HIS A 2 -32.14 -65.61 -9.22
N PHE A 3 -31.95 -64.54 -10.01
CA PHE A 3 -32.55 -63.99 -11.25
C PHE A 3 -33.97 -63.42 -11.11
N ARG A 4 -34.04 -62.06 -11.09
CA ARG A 4 -35.00 -61.12 -11.72
C ARG A 4 -36.46 -61.16 -11.18
N GLU A 5 -37.35 -60.14 -11.18
CA GLU A 5 -37.61 -58.84 -11.83
C GLU A 5 -38.26 -57.91 -10.76
N GLY A 6 -38.12 -56.58 -10.75
CA GLY A 6 -38.69 -55.62 -11.70
C GLY A 6 -40.19 -55.39 -11.45
N ASN A 7 -40.58 -54.28 -10.80
CA ASN A 7 -41.83 -53.58 -11.14
C ASN A 7 -41.88 -52.11 -10.69
N GLU A 8 -42.39 -51.31 -11.61
CA GLU A 8 -42.84 -49.92 -11.68
C GLU A 8 -43.97 -49.61 -10.66
N LEU A 9 -44.51 -48.41 -10.39
CA LEU A 9 -44.37 -47.01 -10.82
C LEU A 9 -45.20 -46.16 -9.82
N SER A 10 -44.85 -44.88 -9.69
CA SER A 10 -45.74 -43.71 -9.52
C SER A 10 -46.69 -43.62 -8.30
N SER A 11 -46.53 -42.55 -7.50
CA SER A 11 -47.33 -41.30 -7.67
C SER A 11 -47.21 -40.36 -6.46
N ARG A 12 -46.83 -39.11 -6.76
CA ARG A 12 -47.27 -37.83 -6.16
C ARG A 12 -47.79 -37.85 -4.71
N THR A 13 -47.06 -37.17 -3.82
CA THR A 13 -47.68 -36.24 -2.88
C THR A 13 -46.90 -34.94 -2.81
N SER A 14 -47.60 -33.89 -3.20
CA SER A 14 -47.30 -32.48 -2.95
C SER A 14 -47.19 -32.20 -1.44
N GLY A 15 -46.18 -31.44 -1.04
CA GLY A 15 -45.98 -30.90 0.30
C GLY A 15 -44.67 -30.12 0.33
N ARG A 16 -44.68 -28.86 -0.12
CA ARG A 16 -44.62 -27.68 0.75
C ARG A 16 -43.27 -27.49 1.48
N GLU A 17 -42.55 -26.52 0.95
CA GLU A 17 -41.85 -25.45 1.68
C GLU A 17 -40.53 -25.80 2.38
N ALA A 18 -39.44 -25.51 1.67
CA ALA A 18 -38.25 -24.93 2.26
C ALA A 18 -37.74 -23.86 1.30
N SER A 19 -38.37 -22.69 1.34
CA SER A 19 -37.71 -21.47 0.88
C SER A 19 -36.56 -21.21 1.85
N SER A 20 -35.37 -21.74 1.54
CA SER A 20 -34.13 -21.25 2.14
C SER A 20 -33.84 -19.91 1.50
N SER A 21 -34.57 -18.90 1.94
CA SER A 21 -34.16 -17.51 1.75
C SER A 21 -32.88 -17.35 2.56
N ASP A 22 -31.74 -17.47 1.88
CA ASP A 22 -30.47 -16.97 2.38
C ASP A 22 -30.64 -15.47 2.61
N GLY A 23 -31.08 -15.14 3.82
CA GLY A 23 -31.13 -13.80 4.34
C GLY A 23 -29.70 -13.30 4.48
N GLU A 24 -29.13 -12.83 3.37
CA GLU A 24 -28.08 -11.83 3.37
C GLU A 24 -28.62 -10.57 4.05
N LEU A 25 -28.52 -10.53 5.37
CA LEU A 25 -28.33 -9.29 6.10
C LEU A 25 -27.12 -9.50 7.01
N GLY A 26 -26.00 -9.77 6.34
CA GLY A 26 -24.68 -9.64 6.91
C GLY A 26 -24.50 -8.22 7.40
N ASN A 27 -24.58 -8.09 8.72
CA ASN A 27 -24.13 -6.99 9.55
C ASN A 27 -23.77 -5.68 8.80
N GLU A 28 -24.70 -4.72 8.82
CA GLU A 28 -24.37 -3.31 8.86
C GLU A 28 -23.55 -3.02 10.14
N LEU A 29 -22.28 -3.43 10.14
CA LEU A 29 -21.30 -3.01 11.10
C LEU A 29 -20.08 -2.53 10.34
N SER A 30 -19.95 -1.21 10.37
CA SER A 30 -18.74 -0.46 10.10
C SER A 30 -18.54 0.03 8.67
N SER A 31 -19.51 0.85 8.23
CA SER A 31 -19.22 2.10 7.52
C SER A 31 -18.33 3.02 8.38
N ARG A 32 -17.12 2.55 8.71
CA ARG A 32 -16.17 3.23 9.61
C ARG A 32 -14.77 2.62 9.55
N THR A 33 -14.30 2.13 8.40
CA THR A 33 -12.85 2.12 8.17
C THR A 33 -12.44 3.55 7.81
N SER A 34 -12.38 4.38 8.86
CA SER A 34 -11.57 5.59 8.85
C SER A 34 -10.18 5.23 8.32
N GLY A 35 -9.50 6.18 7.67
CA GLY A 35 -8.22 5.93 6.99
C GLY A 35 -7.14 5.34 7.91
N VAL A 36 -7.16 4.03 8.11
CA VAL A 36 -6.18 3.26 8.87
C VAL A 36 -5.28 2.53 7.87
N CYS A 37 -4.45 3.31 7.21
CA CYS A 37 -3.01 3.21 7.37
C CYS A 37 -2.55 1.92 8.08
N PRO A 38 -2.12 0.88 7.35
CA PRO A 38 -1.73 -0.39 7.94
C PRO A 38 -0.75 -0.16 9.10
N LYS A 39 -0.99 -0.75 10.28
CA LYS A 39 -0.16 -0.54 11.49
C LYS A 39 1.33 -0.81 11.23
N LYS A 40 1.65 -1.74 10.32
CA LYS A 40 3.02 -2.02 9.83
C LYS A 40 3.74 -0.80 9.22
N MET A 41 2.98 0.14 8.68
CA MET A 41 3.48 1.35 8.03
C MET A 41 3.73 2.49 9.03
N GLN A 42 3.06 2.49 10.19
CA GLN A 42 3.17 3.56 11.19
C GLN A 42 4.44 3.45 12.05
N THR A 43 4.96 2.24 12.28
CA THR A 43 5.99 1.98 13.32
C THR A 43 7.43 2.26 12.88
N ARG A 44 7.66 2.76 11.65
CA ARG A 44 9.02 3.04 11.11
C ARG A 44 9.23 4.46 10.59
N MET A 45 8.25 5.35 10.74
CA MET A 45 8.28 6.66 10.08
C MET A 45 8.89 7.75 10.96
N SER A 46 9.71 8.62 10.35
CA SER A 46 10.15 9.84 11.02
C SER A 46 8.98 10.83 11.21
N ARG A 47 9.11 11.79 12.13
CA ARG A 47 8.08 12.82 12.38
C ARG A 47 7.64 13.55 11.11
N THR A 48 8.60 13.88 10.23
CA THR A 48 8.33 14.58 8.96
C THR A 48 7.59 13.71 7.97
N GLN A 49 7.93 12.43 7.89
CA GLN A 49 7.21 11.46 7.07
C GLN A 49 5.78 11.26 7.58
N PHE A 50 5.58 11.16 8.90
CA PHE A 50 4.26 10.99 9.51
C PHE A 50 3.32 12.16 9.15
N PHE A 51 3.77 13.39 9.38
CA PHE A 51 3.00 14.59 9.06
C PHE A 51 2.66 14.68 7.56
N TYR A 52 3.63 14.37 6.68
CA TYR A 52 3.38 14.36 5.25
C TYR A 52 2.32 13.34 4.85
N ARG A 53 2.34 12.17 5.50
CA ARG A 53 1.37 11.11 5.28
C ARG A 53 -0.04 11.55 5.62
N GLU A 54 -0.26 12.15 6.79
CA GLU A 54 -1.57 12.71 7.16
C GLU A 54 -2.04 13.78 6.17
N LYS A 55 -1.14 14.68 5.74
CA LYS A 55 -1.44 15.67 4.71
C LYS A 55 -1.79 15.05 3.37
N SER A 56 -1.10 13.98 2.97
CA SER A 56 -1.34 13.29 1.70
C SER A 56 -2.69 12.58 1.68
N ILE A 57 -3.06 11.90 2.77
CA ILE A 57 -4.37 11.28 2.95
C ILE A 57 -5.48 12.34 2.89
N SER A 58 -5.29 13.46 3.59
CA SER A 58 -6.25 14.58 3.61
C SER A 58 -6.40 15.28 2.25
N ARG A 59 -5.34 15.35 1.44
CA ARG A 59 -5.40 15.89 0.07
C ARG A 59 -6.12 14.93 -0.87
N ARG A 60 -5.74 13.64 -0.85
CA ARG A 60 -6.33 12.61 -1.71
C ARG A 60 -7.82 12.41 -1.46
N ARG A 61 -8.25 12.43 -0.19
CA ARG A 61 -9.68 12.38 0.18
C ARG A 61 -10.50 13.54 -0.40
N ARG A 62 -9.90 14.74 -0.53
CA ARG A 62 -10.57 15.91 -1.13
C ARG A 62 -10.58 15.86 -2.65
N ASN A 63 -9.55 15.27 -3.25
CA ASN A 63 -9.40 15.15 -4.70
C ASN A 63 -10.07 13.88 -5.27
N LEU A 64 -10.69 13.05 -4.43
CA LEU A 64 -11.22 11.72 -4.80
C LEU A 64 -10.15 10.80 -5.43
N GLU A 65 -8.89 11.00 -5.04
CA GLU A 65 -7.77 10.16 -5.46
C GLU A 65 -7.69 8.90 -4.57
N ALA A 66 -7.27 7.79 -5.17
CA ALA A 66 -7.05 6.55 -4.43
C ALA A 66 -6.08 6.73 -3.26
N PRO A 67 -6.32 6.10 -2.10
CA PRO A 67 -5.37 6.06 -0.99
C PRO A 67 -4.01 5.50 -1.40
N ILE A 68 -2.97 5.82 -0.63
CA ILE A 68 -1.65 5.23 -0.83
C ILE A 68 -1.60 3.93 -0.06
N ASP A 69 -1.61 2.81 -0.79
CA ASP A 69 -1.72 1.47 -0.21
C ASP A 69 -0.35 0.81 -0.02
N SER A 70 0.68 1.30 -0.71
CA SER A 70 2.05 0.78 -0.61
C SER A 70 3.04 1.76 0.02
N TRP A 71 3.97 1.23 0.82
CA TRP A 71 5.12 1.99 1.32
C TRP A 71 6.01 2.53 0.19
N TYR A 72 6.11 1.79 -0.91
CA TYR A 72 6.88 2.20 -2.08
C TYR A 72 6.28 3.46 -2.73
N GLU A 73 4.97 3.46 -2.95
CA GLU A 73 4.23 4.61 -3.49
C GLU A 73 4.33 5.82 -2.56
N PHE A 74 4.25 5.60 -1.25
CA PHE A 74 4.42 6.66 -0.27
C PHE A 74 5.83 7.29 -0.37
N LYS A 75 6.89 6.47 -0.41
CA LYS A 75 8.27 6.96 -0.57
C LYS A 75 8.46 7.71 -1.88
N GLU A 76 7.88 7.22 -2.98
CA GLU A 76 7.97 7.90 -4.27
C GLU A 76 7.24 9.25 -4.26
N SER A 77 6.06 9.31 -3.62
CA SER A 77 5.33 10.57 -3.44
C SER A 77 6.07 11.58 -2.57
N MET A 78 6.87 11.10 -1.61
CA MET A 78 7.77 11.94 -0.82
C MET A 78 8.95 12.42 -1.66
N ARG A 79 9.59 11.52 -2.41
CA ARG A 79 10.72 11.84 -3.28
C ARG A 79 10.36 12.95 -4.28
N LYS A 80 9.23 12.81 -4.97
CA LYS A 80 8.74 13.83 -5.93
C LYS A 80 8.51 15.22 -5.33
N ARG A 81 8.21 15.31 -4.02
CA ARG A 81 7.93 16.58 -3.35
C ARG A 81 9.17 17.18 -2.68
N PHE A 82 9.98 16.34 -2.04
CA PHE A 82 11.07 16.76 -1.18
C PHE A 82 12.43 16.72 -1.88
N VAL A 83 12.57 15.97 -2.97
CA VAL A 83 13.79 15.95 -3.79
C VAL A 83 13.56 16.86 -4.99
N PRO A 84 14.30 17.99 -5.10
CA PRO A 84 14.24 18.83 -6.28
C PRO A 84 14.67 18.08 -7.55
N ASN A 85 14.07 18.41 -8.69
CA ASN A 85 14.41 17.77 -9.98
C ASN A 85 15.89 17.95 -10.37
N HIS A 86 16.57 18.99 -9.88
CA HIS A 86 17.98 19.28 -10.15
C HIS A 86 18.94 18.63 -9.14
N PHE A 87 18.45 17.90 -8.13
CA PHE A 87 19.28 17.30 -7.09
C PHE A 87 20.44 16.47 -7.66
N GLN A 88 20.17 15.64 -8.66
CA GLN A 88 21.21 14.81 -9.32
C GLN A 88 22.28 15.67 -10.02
N ARG A 89 21.88 16.78 -10.65
CA ARG A 89 22.84 17.69 -11.30
C ARG A 89 23.71 18.38 -10.26
N ASP A 90 23.11 18.83 -9.17
CA ASP A 90 23.84 19.49 -8.09
C ASP A 90 24.87 18.54 -7.44
N MET A 91 24.50 17.26 -7.24
CA MET A 91 25.44 16.27 -6.71
C MET A 91 26.60 16.03 -7.68
N ALA A 92 26.30 15.86 -8.98
CA ALA A 92 27.33 15.72 -10.01
C ALA A 92 28.27 16.95 -10.07
N GLN A 93 27.72 18.16 -9.95
CA GLN A 93 28.51 19.38 -9.91
C GLN A 93 29.41 19.46 -8.67
N LYS A 94 28.88 19.13 -7.49
CA LYS A 94 29.66 19.08 -6.24
C LYS A 94 30.79 18.07 -6.35
N LEU A 95 30.51 16.90 -6.93
CA LEU A 95 31.49 15.86 -7.15
C LEU A 95 32.57 16.31 -8.13
N GLN A 96 32.20 16.94 -9.24
CA GLN A 96 33.16 17.47 -10.21
C GLN A 96 34.04 18.58 -9.61
N ALA A 97 33.49 19.38 -8.70
CA ALA A 97 34.22 20.40 -7.96
C ALA A 97 35.01 19.84 -6.76
N LEU A 98 34.82 18.57 -6.40
CA LEU A 98 35.42 17.97 -5.22
C LEU A 98 36.93 17.82 -5.42
N ARG A 99 37.70 18.50 -4.57
CA ARG A 99 39.16 18.42 -4.55
C ARG A 99 39.64 18.18 -3.13
N GLN A 100 40.60 17.27 -2.96
CA GLN A 100 41.13 16.91 -1.63
C GLN A 100 41.71 18.13 -0.89
N GLY A 101 42.55 18.92 -1.58
CA GLY A 101 43.11 20.15 -1.02
C GLY A 101 43.92 19.90 0.25
N ARG A 102 43.44 20.43 1.38
CA ARG A 102 44.06 20.33 2.72
C ARG A 102 43.39 19.27 3.62
N LYS A 103 42.35 18.60 3.14
CA LYS A 103 41.57 17.61 3.89
C LYS A 103 42.37 16.32 4.05
N SER A 104 42.12 15.59 5.14
CA SER A 104 42.60 14.21 5.27
C SER A 104 42.08 13.37 4.10
N VAL A 105 42.85 12.37 3.72
CA VAL A 105 42.47 11.38 2.70
C VAL A 105 41.13 10.71 3.08
N GLU A 106 40.96 10.37 4.35
CA GLU A 106 39.74 9.74 4.88
C GLU A 106 38.51 10.64 4.73
N ASP A 107 38.64 11.92 5.10
CA ASP A 107 37.54 12.88 5.00
C ASP A 107 37.15 13.14 3.54
N TYR A 108 38.13 13.14 2.63
CA TYR A 108 37.88 13.27 1.19
C TYR A 108 37.11 12.06 0.65
N TYR A 109 37.50 10.84 1.02
CA TYR A 109 36.80 9.64 0.57
C TYR A 109 35.37 9.59 1.10
N LYS A 110 35.15 9.95 2.36
CA LYS A 110 33.81 10.01 2.93
C LYS A 110 32.91 11.00 2.22
N GLU A 111 33.43 12.18 1.88
CA GLU A 111 32.66 13.18 1.13
C GLU A 111 32.38 12.72 -0.31
N MET A 112 33.35 12.10 -0.97
CA MET A 112 33.15 11.51 -2.30
C MET A 112 32.04 10.45 -2.27
N ASP A 113 32.09 9.53 -1.31
CA ASP A 113 31.10 8.45 -1.15
C ASP A 113 29.69 9.00 -0.97
N THR A 114 29.53 10.02 -0.11
CA THR A 114 28.22 10.67 0.10
C THR A 114 27.64 11.38 -1.11
N LEU A 115 28.47 11.75 -2.10
CA LEU A 115 28.04 12.40 -3.33
C LEU A 115 27.79 11.41 -4.48
N MET A 116 28.26 10.17 -4.32
CA MET A 116 28.11 9.08 -5.28
C MET A 116 26.90 8.17 -4.99
N ASP A 117 26.40 8.18 -3.75
CA ASP A 117 25.19 7.47 -3.27
C ASP A 117 23.86 8.15 -3.65
#